data_AF-A0A2V6UKR8-F1
#
_entry.id   AF-A0A2V6UKR8-F1
#
_cell.length_a   1.000
_cell.length_b   1.000
_cell.length_c   1.000
_cell.angle_alpha   90.00
_cell.angle_beta   90.00
_cell.angle_gamma   90.00
#
_symmetry.space_group_name_H-M   'P 1'
#
loop_
_entity.id
_entity.type
_entity.pdbx_description
1 polymer ?
#
loop_
_entity_poly.entity_id
_entity_poly.type
_entity_poly.pdbx_seq_one_letter_code
_entity_poly.pdbx_strand_id
1 'polypeptide(L)'
;MPSRSLVVIGALLLAVPAFAAGTRSAAEVQPRVDKSAAEVRPRVDHHLKQVEDLSQHFESVISHPCPHFGSPGGWQAYFDGEVDRVVLLWAHVEQAWLEAKQTGDDEVRRAAKAPRKHLEDARVLLDKLQTCAADNGASFSQGTVWRKIEREVPKRQAQIALPQPDAAAAPRQ
;
A
#
# COMPACT_ATOMS: atom_id res chain seq x y z
N MET A 1 -10.92 82.95 -25.99
CA MET A 1 -11.18 82.59 -24.59
C MET A 1 -10.00 81.79 -24.06
N PRO A 2 -9.42 82.20 -22.93
CA PRO A 2 -8.32 81.55 -22.22
C PRO A 2 -8.86 80.32 -21.47
N SER A 3 -8.06 79.35 -21.04
CA SER A 3 -7.37 79.39 -19.75
C SER A 3 -6.61 78.06 -19.60
N ARG A 4 -5.28 78.13 -19.43
CA ARG A 4 -4.54 78.02 -18.15
C ARG A 4 -4.44 76.57 -17.66
N SER A 5 -3.23 75.96 -17.70
CA SER A 5 -2.14 76.12 -16.71
C SER A 5 -2.57 75.52 -15.36
N LEU A 6 -1.86 74.66 -14.63
CA LEU A 6 -0.44 74.41 -14.35
C LEU A 6 -0.35 72.94 -13.82
N VAL A 7 0.70 72.16 -14.09
CA VAL A 7 1.97 72.04 -13.32
C VAL A 7 1.78 71.76 -11.82
N VAL A 8 2.64 70.85 -11.32
CA VAL A 8 3.15 70.61 -9.95
C VAL A 8 2.91 69.14 -9.58
N ILE A 9 3.86 68.24 -9.83
CA ILE A 9 5.04 67.92 -8.98
C ILE A 9 4.64 67.49 -7.57
N GLY A 10 4.96 66.22 -7.26
CA GLY A 10 5.37 65.81 -5.93
C GLY A 10 4.29 65.17 -5.07
N ALA A 11 4.42 63.86 -4.84
CA ALA A 11 4.86 63.34 -3.54
C ALA A 11 4.72 61.81 -3.55
N LEU A 12 5.87 61.16 -3.40
CA LEU A 12 6.01 59.76 -3.05
C LEU A 12 5.45 59.57 -1.63
N LEU A 13 4.39 58.78 -1.46
CA LEU A 13 3.99 58.25 -0.17
C LEU A 13 3.88 56.73 -0.28
N LEU A 14 4.89 56.07 0.29
CA LEU A 14 4.92 54.65 0.62
C LEU A 14 3.78 54.35 1.59
N ALA A 15 2.71 53.74 1.09
CA ALA A 15 1.70 53.11 1.93
C ALA A 15 2.15 51.68 2.24
N VAL A 16 2.74 51.49 3.41
CA VAL A 16 2.90 50.17 4.05
C VAL A 16 1.54 49.79 4.64
N PRO A 17 0.85 48.74 4.17
CA PRO A 17 -0.25 48.19 4.92
C PRO A 17 0.32 47.31 6.02
N ALA A 18 0.28 47.83 7.25
CA ALA A 18 0.40 47.06 8.47
C ALA A 18 -0.79 46.09 8.54
N PHE A 19 -0.63 44.88 8.03
CA PHE A 19 -1.56 43.80 8.31
C PHE A 19 -1.35 43.33 9.75
N ALA A 20 -2.35 43.67 10.55
CA ALA A 20 -2.54 43.29 11.92
C ALA A 20 -2.15 41.83 12.17
N ALA A 21 -1.51 41.63 13.31
CA ALA A 21 -1.27 40.33 13.92
C ALA A 21 -2.57 39.52 13.96
N GLY A 22 -2.76 38.68 12.92
CA GLY A 22 -3.70 37.59 12.97
C GLY A 22 -3.25 36.70 14.11
N THR A 23 -4.06 36.68 15.16
CA THR A 23 -3.99 35.68 16.20
C THR A 23 -3.76 34.33 15.51
N ARG A 24 -2.61 33.70 15.80
CA ARG A 24 -2.47 32.27 15.58
C ARG A 24 -3.65 31.67 16.33
N SER A 25 -4.72 31.34 15.62
CA SER A 25 -5.57 30.26 16.07
C SER A 25 -4.58 29.12 16.23
N ALA A 26 -4.28 28.80 17.49
CA ALA A 26 -3.84 27.48 17.85
C ALA A 26 -4.94 26.60 17.25
N ALA A 27 -4.71 26.14 16.01
CA ALA A 27 -5.33 24.95 15.53
C ALA A 27 -5.07 23.98 16.67
N GLU A 28 -6.12 23.63 17.39
CA GLU A 28 -6.10 22.52 18.33
C GLU A 28 -5.38 21.42 17.57
N VAL A 29 -4.14 21.17 17.98
CA VAL A 29 -3.46 19.93 17.68
C VAL A 29 -4.33 18.93 18.40
N GLN A 30 -5.40 18.48 17.73
CA GLN A 30 -6.11 17.31 18.14
C GLN A 30 -5.01 16.28 18.35
N PRO A 31 -4.87 15.71 19.55
CA PRO A 31 -3.92 14.65 19.76
C PRO A 31 -4.23 13.65 18.66
N ARG A 32 -3.23 13.32 17.84
CA ARG A 32 -3.32 12.12 17.04
C ARG A 32 -3.43 11.02 18.09
N VAL A 33 -4.67 10.59 18.38
CA VAL A 33 -4.89 9.49 19.30
C VAL A 33 -4.42 8.28 18.52
N ASP A 34 -3.11 8.04 18.59
CA ASP A 34 -2.53 6.83 18.06
C ASP A 34 -3.19 5.69 18.80
N LYS A 35 -3.79 4.78 18.03
CA LYS A 35 -4.39 3.57 18.59
C LYS A 35 -3.34 2.83 19.39
N SER A 36 -3.74 2.20 20.49
CA SER A 36 -2.80 1.43 21.28
C SER A 36 -2.24 0.27 20.44
N ALA A 37 -1.04 -0.20 20.78
CA ALA A 37 -0.48 -1.38 20.12
C ALA A 37 -1.43 -2.59 20.23
N ALA A 38 -2.10 -2.75 21.37
CA ALA A 38 -3.07 -3.83 21.61
C ALA A 38 -4.27 -3.78 20.66
N GLU A 39 -4.74 -2.59 20.28
CA GLU A 39 -5.86 -2.42 19.34
C GLU A 39 -5.47 -2.68 17.87
N VAL A 40 -4.21 -2.45 17.51
CA VAL A 40 -3.72 -2.57 16.12
C VAL A 40 -3.13 -3.94 15.83
N ARG A 41 -2.41 -4.52 16.80
CA ARG A 41 -1.61 -5.74 16.64
C ARG A 41 -2.41 -6.93 16.07
N PRO A 42 -3.65 -7.23 16.49
CA PRO A 42 -4.41 -8.34 15.90
C PRO A 42 -4.64 -8.22 14.38
N ARG A 43 -4.86 -7.00 13.86
CA ARG A 43 -5.04 -6.78 12.41
C ARG A 43 -3.73 -6.90 11.65
N VAL A 44 -2.64 -6.38 12.23
CA VAL A 44 -1.29 -6.53 11.67
C VAL A 44 -0.91 -8.01 11.62
N ASP A 45 -1.06 -8.73 12.73
CA ASP A 45 -0.70 -10.15 12.85
C ASP A 45 -1.50 -11.02 11.87
N HIS A 46 -2.78 -10.70 11.65
CA HIS A 46 -3.58 -11.36 10.62
C HIS A 46 -2.94 -11.25 9.23
N HIS A 47 -2.52 -10.04 8.82
CA HIS A 47 -1.86 -9.86 7.52
C HIS A 47 -0.48 -10.53 7.47
N LEU A 48 0.30 -10.44 8.55
CA LEU A 48 1.62 -11.10 8.63
C LEU A 48 1.50 -12.62 8.47
N LYS A 49 0.48 -13.23 9.08
CA LYS A 49 0.19 -14.66 8.90
C LYS A 49 -0.13 -14.98 7.44
N GLN A 50 -1.00 -14.20 6.79
CA GLN A 50 -1.32 -14.43 5.38
C GLN A 50 -0.10 -14.25 4.47
N VAL A 51 0.78 -13.31 4.78
CA VAL A 51 2.05 -13.13 4.05
C VAL A 51 2.93 -14.37 4.20
N GLU A 52 3.09 -14.89 5.41
CA GLU A 52 3.88 -16.10 5.65
C GLU A 52 3.32 -17.32 4.89
N ASP A 53 2.01 -17.56 4.97
CA ASP A 53 1.34 -18.67 4.27
C ASP A 53 1.56 -18.59 2.75
N LEU A 54 1.47 -17.38 2.17
CA LEU A 54 1.68 -17.14 0.73
C LEU A 54 3.15 -17.28 0.34
N SER A 55 4.08 -16.78 1.15
CA SER A 55 5.51 -16.92 0.92
C SER A 55 5.93 -18.39 0.91
N GLN A 56 5.47 -19.19 1.88
CA GLN A 56 5.73 -20.63 1.93
C GLN A 56 5.17 -21.37 0.71
N HIS A 57 3.98 -20.98 0.24
CA HIS A 57 3.41 -21.50 -1.01
C HIS A 57 4.32 -21.20 -2.21
N PHE A 58 4.85 -19.97 -2.34
CA PHE A 58 5.75 -19.62 -3.44
C PHE A 58 7.08 -20.35 -3.37
N GLU A 59 7.67 -20.51 -2.19
CA GLU A 59 8.86 -21.34 -2.00
C GLU A 59 8.63 -22.79 -2.47
N SER A 60 7.45 -23.34 -2.19
CA SER A 60 7.05 -24.65 -2.69
C SER A 60 6.98 -24.66 -4.23
N VAL A 61 6.31 -23.70 -4.86
CA VAL A 61 6.21 -23.62 -6.33
C VAL A 61 7.59 -23.46 -6.99
N ILE A 62 8.46 -22.62 -6.42
CA ILE A 62 9.79 -22.36 -6.95
C ILE A 62 10.66 -23.62 -6.90
N SER A 63 10.59 -24.37 -5.79
CA SER A 63 11.44 -25.54 -5.54
C SER A 63 11.03 -26.81 -6.30
N HIS A 64 9.78 -26.91 -6.75
CA HIS A 64 9.28 -28.11 -7.45
C HIS A 64 9.50 -28.06 -8.97
N PRO A 65 9.52 -29.21 -9.66
CA PRO A 65 9.50 -29.26 -11.12
C PRO A 65 8.28 -28.55 -11.72
N CYS A 66 8.38 -28.12 -12.97
CA CYS A 66 7.26 -27.46 -13.65
C CYS A 66 6.07 -28.42 -13.78
N PRO A 67 4.86 -28.00 -13.37
CA PRO A 67 3.68 -28.81 -13.59
C PRO A 67 3.36 -28.88 -15.08
N HIS A 68 2.96 -30.06 -15.55
CA HIS A 68 2.52 -30.28 -16.93
C HIS A 68 1.00 -30.44 -16.99
N PHE A 69 0.39 -29.76 -17.95
CA PHE A 69 -1.06 -29.78 -18.14
C PHE A 69 -1.43 -30.41 -19.48
N GLY A 70 -2.48 -31.22 -19.49
CA GLY A 70 -3.01 -31.84 -20.71
C GLY A 70 -3.73 -30.88 -21.66
N SER A 71 -3.83 -29.59 -21.31
CA SER A 71 -4.44 -28.57 -22.17
C SER A 71 -3.87 -27.18 -21.87
N PRO A 72 -3.87 -26.26 -22.87
CA PRO A 72 -3.50 -24.86 -22.65
C PRO A 72 -4.34 -24.16 -21.57
N GLY A 73 -5.63 -24.50 -21.48
CA GLY A 73 -6.54 -23.94 -20.48
C GLY A 73 -6.16 -24.34 -19.04
N GLY A 74 -5.65 -25.55 -18.84
CA GLY A 74 -5.16 -26.00 -17.53
C GLY A 74 -3.94 -25.19 -17.07
N TRP A 75 -2.96 -24.99 -17.97
CA TRP A 75 -1.81 -24.13 -17.69
C TRP A 75 -2.23 -22.69 -17.39
N GLN A 76 -3.11 -22.11 -18.22
CA GLN A 76 -3.55 -20.72 -18.03
C GLN A 76 -4.25 -20.52 -16.68
N ALA A 77 -5.12 -21.44 -16.26
CA ALA A 77 -5.80 -21.36 -14.98
C ALA A 77 -4.83 -21.46 -13.78
N TYR A 78 -3.83 -22.34 -13.88
CA TYR A 78 -2.77 -22.43 -12.88
C TYR A 78 -1.97 -21.12 -12.81
N PHE A 79 -1.51 -20.62 -13.95
CA PHE A 79 -0.74 -19.38 -14.05
C PHE A 79 -1.50 -18.17 -13.48
N ASP A 80 -2.76 -17.99 -13.87
CA ASP A 80 -3.58 -16.89 -13.34
C ASP A 80 -3.78 -17.02 -11.83
N GLY A 81 -3.94 -18.24 -11.31
CA GLY A 81 -4.01 -18.50 -9.87
C GLY A 81 -2.74 -18.10 -9.12
N GLU A 82 -1.55 -18.40 -9.65
CA GLU A 82 -0.28 -17.97 -9.05
C GLU A 82 -0.10 -16.45 -9.10
N VAL A 83 -0.47 -15.81 -10.21
CA VAL A 83 -0.45 -14.34 -10.32
C VAL A 83 -1.41 -13.69 -9.32
N ASP A 84 -2.61 -14.25 -9.15
CA ASP A 84 -3.59 -13.76 -8.17
C ASP A 84 -3.09 -13.90 -6.73
N ARG A 85 -2.36 -14.97 -6.42
CA ARG A 85 -1.69 -15.13 -5.11
C ARG A 85 -0.62 -14.06 -4.90
N VAL A 86 0.16 -13.70 -5.93
CA VAL A 86 1.16 -12.62 -5.82
C VAL A 86 0.48 -11.28 -5.53
N VAL A 87 -0.63 -11.00 -6.20
CA VAL A 87 -1.46 -9.81 -5.90
C VAL A 87 -1.92 -9.83 -4.45
N LEU A 88 -2.36 -10.99 -3.94
CA LEU A 88 -2.81 -11.14 -2.56
C LEU A 88 -1.68 -10.94 -1.55
N LEU A 89 -0.48 -11.49 -1.81
CA LEU A 89 0.71 -11.29 -0.98
C LEU A 89 0.99 -9.79 -0.83
N TRP A 90 1.10 -9.09 -1.96
CA TRP A 90 1.42 -7.68 -1.96
C TRP A 90 0.31 -6.85 -1.28
N ALA A 91 -0.96 -7.17 -1.53
CA ALA A 91 -2.07 -6.52 -0.84
C ALA A 91 -1.99 -6.65 0.68
N HIS A 92 -1.64 -7.83 1.21
CA HIS A 92 -1.46 -8.04 2.65
C HIS A 92 -0.23 -7.30 3.21
N VAL A 93 0.89 -7.28 2.48
CA VAL A 93 2.09 -6.53 2.87
C VAL A 93 1.77 -5.03 3.01
N GLU A 94 1.09 -4.45 2.03
CA GLU A 94 0.73 -3.02 2.10
C GLU A 94 -0.35 -2.76 3.15
N GLN A 95 -1.34 -3.65 3.30
CA GLN A 95 -2.37 -3.49 4.33
C GLN A 95 -1.79 -3.57 5.75
N ALA A 96 -0.85 -4.49 6.01
CA ALA A 96 -0.14 -4.58 7.28
C ALA A 96 0.53 -3.25 7.64
N TRP A 97 1.18 -2.60 6.67
CA TRP A 97 1.79 -1.30 6.87
C TRP A 97 0.77 -0.18 7.08
N LEU A 98 -0.37 -0.19 6.37
CA LEU A 98 -1.45 0.77 6.59
C LEU A 98 -2.04 0.66 8.00
N GLU A 99 -2.27 -0.55 8.49
CA GLU A 99 -2.76 -0.80 9.86
C GLU A 99 -1.74 -0.34 10.90
N ALA A 100 -0.46 -0.71 10.73
CA ALA A 100 0.60 -0.36 11.68
C ALA A 100 0.84 1.16 11.81
N LYS A 101 0.55 1.95 10.76
CA LYS A 101 0.63 3.42 10.83
C LYS A 101 -0.43 4.06 11.73
N GLN A 102 -1.41 3.31 12.21
CA GLN A 102 -2.43 3.81 13.14
C GLN A 102 -1.92 3.86 14.59
N THR A 103 -0.74 3.31 14.88
CA THR A 103 -0.10 3.34 16.20
C THR A 103 1.29 3.97 16.14
N GLY A 104 1.73 4.54 17.27
CA GLY A 104 3.10 5.02 17.48
C GLY A 104 4.08 3.93 17.92
N ASP A 105 3.64 2.67 18.09
CA ASP A 105 4.50 1.55 18.51
C ASP A 105 5.47 1.12 17.40
N ASP A 106 6.77 1.32 17.64
CA ASP A 106 7.82 1.02 16.67
C ASP A 106 8.04 -0.48 16.43
N GLU A 107 7.73 -1.35 17.39
CA GLU A 107 7.83 -2.80 17.20
C GLU A 107 6.72 -3.29 16.26
N VAL A 108 5.48 -2.78 16.41
CA VAL A 108 4.38 -3.06 15.47
C VAL A 108 4.75 -2.59 14.06
N ARG A 109 5.30 -1.37 13.93
CA ARG A 109 5.70 -0.80 12.64
C ARG A 109 6.85 -1.56 12.00
N ARG A 110 7.85 -1.97 12.78
CA ARG A 110 8.98 -2.77 12.30
C ARG A 110 8.51 -4.14 11.80
N ALA A 111 7.67 -4.82 12.58
CA ALA A 111 7.08 -6.10 12.20
C ALA A 111 6.29 -6.00 10.90
N ALA A 112 5.45 -4.97 10.75
CA ALA A 112 4.66 -4.75 9.52
C ALA A 112 5.50 -4.39 8.28
N LYS A 113 6.68 -3.79 8.46
CA LYS A 113 7.57 -3.42 7.35
C LYS A 113 8.44 -4.59 6.87
N ALA A 114 8.81 -5.50 7.77
CA ALA A 114 9.76 -6.59 7.49
C ALA A 114 9.38 -7.47 6.29
N PRO A 115 8.09 -7.83 6.04
CA PRO A 115 7.73 -8.73 4.96
C PRO A 115 7.88 -8.15 3.54
N ARG A 116 8.14 -6.85 3.38
CA ARG A 116 8.40 -6.26 2.05
C ARG A 116 9.56 -6.91 1.30
N LYS A 117 10.48 -7.55 2.01
CA LYS A 117 11.54 -8.37 1.40
C LYS A 117 10.98 -9.50 0.52
N HIS A 118 9.80 -10.05 0.85
CA HIS A 118 9.16 -11.13 0.09
C HIS A 118 8.57 -10.68 -1.25
N LEU A 119 8.48 -9.36 -1.50
CA LEU A 119 8.10 -8.86 -2.82
C LEU A 119 9.19 -9.14 -3.87
N GLU A 120 10.43 -9.38 -3.44
CA GLU A 120 11.50 -9.87 -4.31
C GLU A 120 11.28 -11.34 -4.70
N ASP A 121 10.72 -12.17 -3.81
CA ASP A 121 10.39 -13.57 -4.09
C ASP A 121 9.35 -13.68 -5.21
N ALA A 122 8.45 -12.70 -5.33
CA ALA A 122 7.50 -12.62 -6.44
C ALA A 122 8.18 -12.49 -7.82
N ARG A 123 9.35 -11.83 -7.90
CA ARG A 123 10.11 -11.76 -9.16
C ARG A 123 10.71 -13.12 -9.52
N VAL A 124 11.26 -13.82 -8.53
CA VAL A 124 11.78 -15.18 -8.69
C VAL A 124 10.68 -16.15 -9.13
N LEU A 125 9.48 -16.03 -8.53
CA LEU A 125 8.32 -16.82 -8.94
C LEU A 125 7.93 -16.55 -10.41
N LEU A 126 7.90 -15.30 -10.85
CA LEU A 126 7.55 -14.97 -12.24
C LEU A 126 8.58 -15.50 -13.24
N ASP A 127 9.87 -15.53 -12.87
CA ASP A 127 10.91 -16.18 -13.67
C ASP A 127 10.71 -17.70 -13.78
N LYS A 128 10.42 -18.34 -12.64
CA LYS A 128 10.04 -19.76 -12.60
C LYS A 128 8.83 -20.05 -13.49
N LEU A 129 7.76 -19.25 -13.37
CA LEU A 129 6.55 -19.42 -14.16
C LEU A 129 6.80 -19.20 -15.65
N GLN A 130 7.72 -18.31 -16.03
CA GLN A 130 8.10 -18.11 -17.43
C GLN A 130 8.79 -19.35 -18.01
N THR A 131 9.68 -19.97 -17.24
CA THR A 131 10.28 -21.26 -17.60
C THR A 131 9.22 -22.34 -17.77
N CYS A 132 8.32 -22.48 -16.78
CA CYS A 132 7.25 -23.48 -16.84
C CYS A 132 6.23 -23.23 -17.96
N ALA A 133 6.03 -21.97 -18.37
CA ALA A 133 5.19 -21.64 -19.51
C ALA A 133 5.76 -22.26 -20.79
N ALA A 134 7.07 -22.12 -21.02
CA ALA A 134 7.73 -22.68 -22.20
C ALA A 134 7.57 -24.22 -22.25
N ASP A 135 7.74 -24.90 -21.12
CA ASP A 135 7.54 -26.35 -20.99
C ASP A 135 6.10 -26.79 -21.27
N ASN A 136 5.13 -25.89 -21.12
CA ASN A 136 3.71 -26.10 -21.44
C ASN A 136 3.32 -25.53 -22.82
N GLY A 137 4.29 -25.14 -23.65
CA GLY A 137 4.02 -24.57 -24.99
C GLY A 137 3.37 -23.19 -24.97
N ALA A 138 3.51 -22.47 -23.86
CA ALA A 138 2.98 -21.13 -23.64
C ALA A 138 4.12 -20.11 -23.45
N SER A 139 3.79 -18.82 -23.51
CA SER A 139 4.71 -17.76 -23.14
C SER A 139 3.96 -16.53 -22.63
N PHE A 140 4.65 -15.70 -21.84
CA PHE A 140 4.13 -14.41 -21.40
C PHE A 140 5.25 -13.39 -21.22
N SER A 141 4.87 -12.12 -21.19
CA SER A 141 5.76 -10.99 -20.87
C SER A 141 5.69 -10.67 -19.39
N GLN A 142 6.80 -10.84 -18.67
CA GLN A 142 6.88 -10.50 -17.23
C GLN A 142 6.48 -9.05 -16.96
N GLY A 143 6.90 -8.08 -17.79
CA GLY A 143 6.52 -6.67 -17.63
C GLY A 143 5.02 -6.40 -17.83
N THR A 144 4.31 -7.23 -18.60
CA THR A 144 2.85 -7.12 -18.73
C THR A 144 2.13 -7.69 -17.50
N VAL A 145 2.63 -8.81 -16.98
CA VAL A 145 2.12 -9.42 -15.75
C VAL A 145 2.37 -8.52 -14.55
N TRP A 146 3.56 -7.94 -14.44
CA TRP A 146 3.90 -7.01 -13.37
C TRP A 146 2.96 -5.80 -13.34
N ARG A 147 2.73 -5.16 -14.50
CA ARG A 147 1.73 -4.08 -14.61
C ARG A 147 0.32 -4.54 -14.24
N LYS A 148 -0.07 -5.79 -14.53
CA LYS A 148 -1.36 -6.35 -14.09
C LYS A 148 -1.38 -6.42 -12.57
N ILE A 149 -0.35 -6.97 -11.95
CA ILE A 149 -0.22 -7.07 -10.49
C ILE A 149 -0.38 -5.69 -9.85
N GLU A 150 0.42 -4.70 -10.26
CA GLU A 150 0.39 -3.34 -9.71
C GLU A 150 -1.01 -2.70 -9.78
N ARG A 151 -1.77 -2.95 -10.87
CA ARG A 151 -3.14 -2.43 -11.01
C ARG A 151 -4.16 -3.14 -10.12
N GLU A 152 -3.97 -4.42 -9.84
CA GLU A 152 -4.92 -5.24 -9.08
C GLU A 152 -4.69 -5.15 -7.57
N VAL A 153 -3.47 -4.87 -7.11
CA VAL A 153 -3.13 -4.77 -5.67
C VAL A 153 -4.07 -3.83 -4.90
N PRO A 154 -4.33 -2.58 -5.33
CA PRO A 154 -5.24 -1.69 -4.60
C PRO A 154 -6.69 -2.21 -4.53
N LYS A 155 -7.15 -2.87 -5.60
CA LYS A 155 -8.51 -3.44 -5.64
C LYS A 155 -8.62 -4.61 -4.68
N ARG A 156 -7.62 -5.49 -4.67
CA ARG A 156 -7.59 -6.65 -3.77
C ARG A 156 -7.47 -6.20 -2.31
N GLN A 157 -6.64 -5.18 -2.04
CA GLN A 157 -6.51 -4.59 -0.71
C GLN A 157 -7.86 -4.14 -0.14
N ALA A 158 -8.70 -3.47 -0.94
CA ALA A 158 -10.03 -3.03 -0.54
C ALA A 158 -11.03 -4.17 -0.24
N GLN A 159 -10.72 -5.40 -0.66
CA GLN A 159 -11.56 -6.58 -0.46
C GLN A 159 -11.12 -7.46 0.71
N ILE A 160 -9.98 -7.17 1.33
CA ILE A 160 -9.48 -7.95 2.47
C ILE A 160 -10.42 -7.74 3.66
N ALA A 161 -11.00 -8.84 4.15
CA ALA A 161 -11.78 -8.82 5.38
C ALA A 161 -10.83 -8.67 6.59
N LEU A 162 -11.09 -7.70 7.44
CA LEU A 162 -10.33 -7.49 8.67
C LEU A 162 -10.96 -8.24 9.85
N PRO A 163 -10.14 -8.75 10.78
CA PRO A 163 -10.65 -9.20 12.08
C PRO A 163 -11.39 -8.06 12.78
N GLN A 164 -12.61 -8.34 13.24
CA GLN A 164 -13.35 -7.39 14.09
C GLN A 164 -12.68 -7.33 15.47
N PRO A 165 -12.53 -6.14 16.07
CA PRO A 165 -12.08 -6.05 17.45
C PRO A 165 -13.12 -6.74 18.36
N ASP A 166 -12.66 -7.64 19.23
CA ASP A 166 -13.52 -8.37 20.15
C ASP A 166 -14.39 -7.40 20.97
N ALA A 167 -15.72 -7.50 20.81
CA ALA A 167 -16.69 -6.68 21.55
C ALA A 167 -16.62 -6.89 23.08
N ALA A 168 -15.86 -7.88 23.56
CA ALA A 168 -15.68 -8.20 24.97
C ALA A 168 -14.69 -7.28 25.71
N ALA A 169 -13.94 -6.41 25.01
CA ALA A 169 -13.02 -5.46 25.62
C ALA A 169 -13.67 -4.10 25.98
N ALA A 170 -14.99 -3.95 25.80
CA ALA A 170 -15.69 -2.76 26.28
C ALA A 170 -15.77 -2.80 27.83
N PRO A 171 -15.31 -1.76 28.55
CA PRO A 171 -15.51 -1.68 29.99
C PRO A 171 -17.02 -1.70 30.27
N ARG A 172 -17.48 -2.69 31.05
CA ARG A 172 -18.82 -2.67 31.61
C ARG A 172 -18.91 -1.45 32.54
N GLN A 173 -19.80 -0.52 32.22
CA GLN A 173 -20.15 0.61 33.09
C GLN A 173 -20.90 0.12 34.33
#